data_AF-A0A7G9NU94-F1
#
_entry.id   AF-A0A7G9NU94-F1
#
_cell.length_a   1.000
_cell.length_b   1.000
_cell.length_c   1.000
_cell.angle_alpha   90.00
_cell.angle_beta   90.00
_cell.angle_gamma   90.00
#
_symmetry.space_group_name_H-M   'P 1'
#
loop_
_entity.id
_entity.type
_entity.pdbx_description
1 polymer ?
#
loop_
_entity_poly.entity_id
_entity_poly.type
_entity_poly.pdbx_seq_one_letter_code
_entity_poly.pdbx_strand_id
1 'polypeptide(L)'
;MTSDRQVILTLLQVAEICGVSRRTVLRWIHDHGLPVHRLPGAGTRPILAVRCSDLDDWLDQHRHDPSQLTEEAVLRLEGQRFLRQKNGA
;
A
#
# COMPACT_ATOMS: atom_id res chain seq x y z
N MET A 1 -12.31 -10.97 -19.94
CA MET A 1 -12.09 -9.63 -20.54
C MET A 1 -12.34 -8.60 -19.45
N THR A 2 -11.42 -8.48 -18.50
CA THR A 2 -11.51 -7.50 -17.41
C THR A 2 -10.90 -6.20 -17.91
N SER A 3 -11.79 -5.25 -18.18
CA SER A 3 -11.50 -3.96 -18.77
C SER A 3 -10.40 -3.21 -18.02
N ASP A 4 -9.48 -2.69 -18.82
CA ASP A 4 -8.42 -1.73 -18.53
C ASP A 4 -8.81 -0.68 -17.47
N ARG A 5 -8.63 -1.01 -16.19
CA ARG A 5 -8.66 -0.03 -15.10
C ARG A 5 -7.27 0.59 -15.02
N GLN A 6 -7.01 1.58 -15.87
CA GLN A 6 -5.87 2.52 -15.72
C GLN A 6 -6.05 3.46 -14.52
N VAL A 7 -6.64 2.96 -13.44
CA VAL A 7 -6.78 3.71 -12.19
C VAL A 7 -5.41 3.69 -11.52
N ILE A 8 -4.78 4.85 -11.49
CA ILE A 8 -3.53 5.05 -10.79
C ILE A 8 -3.84 5.46 -9.35
N LEU A 9 -3.36 4.67 -8.40
CA LEU A 9 -3.56 4.85 -6.97
C LEU A 9 -2.31 5.44 -6.34
N THR A 10 -2.47 6.48 -5.55
CA THR A 10 -1.38 6.98 -4.69
C THR A 10 -1.10 5.99 -3.56
N LEU A 11 0.08 6.06 -2.96
CA LEU A 11 0.43 5.21 -1.82
C LEU A 11 -0.56 5.30 -0.65
N LEU A 12 -1.21 6.46 -0.48
CA LEU A 12 -2.24 6.63 0.55
C LEU A 12 -3.49 5.83 0.19
N GLN A 13 -3.96 5.90 -1.05
CA GLN A 13 -5.12 5.14 -1.50
C GLN A 13 -4.87 3.64 -1.46
N VAL A 14 -3.67 3.19 -1.85
CA VAL A 14 -3.28 1.77 -1.72
C VAL A 14 -3.35 1.32 -0.26
N ALA A 15 -2.82 2.14 0.65
CA ALA A 15 -2.85 1.86 2.09
C ALA A 15 -4.29 1.76 2.62
N GLU A 16 -5.17 2.67 2.22
CA GLU A 16 -6.59 2.68 2.62
C GLU A 16 -7.34 1.46 2.06
N ILE A 17 -7.17 1.13 0.78
CA ILE A 17 -7.81 -0.02 0.13
C ILE A 17 -7.36 -1.33 0.77
N CYS A 18 -6.06 -1.45 1.06
CA CYS A 18 -5.48 -2.66 1.65
C CYS A 18 -5.63 -2.72 3.19
N GLY A 19 -6.10 -1.64 3.84
CA GLY A 19 -6.19 -1.55 5.30
C GLY A 19 -4.82 -1.54 6.01
N VAL A 20 -3.76 -1.11 5.34
CA VAL A 20 -2.38 -1.08 5.88
C VAL A 20 -1.88 0.35 6.04
N SER A 21 -0.70 0.50 6.66
CA SER A 21 -0.06 1.82 6.76
C SER A 21 0.72 2.18 5.49
N ARG A 22 0.83 3.47 5.17
CA ARG A 22 1.67 3.95 4.05
C ARG A 22 3.13 3.49 4.13
N ARG A 23 3.66 3.32 5.36
CA ARG A 23 5.01 2.78 5.59
C ARG A 23 5.13 1.30 5.20
N THR A 24 4.05 0.54 5.34
CA THR A 24 3.98 -0.85 4.87
C THR A 24 3.98 -0.90 3.36
N VAL A 25 3.20 -0.04 2.70
CA VAL A 25 3.22 0.09 1.23
C VAL A 25 4.61 0.50 0.72
N LEU A 26 5.28 1.46 1.37
CA LEU A 26 6.67 1.81 1.05
C LEU A 26 7.63 0.63 1.21
N ARG A 27 7.43 -0.22 2.22
CA ARG A 27 8.20 -1.44 2.41
C ARG A 27 7.96 -2.43 1.28
N TRP A 28 6.72 -2.62 0.83
CA TRP A 28 6.42 -3.46 -0.34
C TRP A 28 7.15 -3.00 -1.60
N ILE A 29 7.24 -1.69 -1.80
CA ILE A 29 7.95 -1.11 -2.94
C ILE A 29 9.46 -1.37 -2.86
N HIS A 30 10.06 -1.15 -1.69
CA HIS A 30 11.51 -1.23 -1.52
C HIS A 30 12.01 -2.67 -1.37
N ASP A 31 11.31 -3.49 -0.58
CA ASP A 31 11.79 -4.81 -0.16
C ASP A 31 11.15 -5.95 -0.98
N HIS A 32 9.94 -5.75 -1.49
CA HIS A 32 9.16 -6.79 -2.20
C HIS A 32 8.88 -6.47 -3.67
N GLY A 33 9.43 -5.36 -4.18
CA GLY A 33 9.36 -5.01 -5.60
C GLY A 33 7.97 -4.66 -6.12
N LEU A 34 7.07 -4.11 -5.29
CA LEU A 34 5.75 -3.64 -5.77
C LEU A 34 5.95 -2.62 -6.93
N PRO A 35 5.30 -2.81 -8.10
CA PRO A 35 5.47 -1.94 -9.25
C PRO A 35 4.99 -0.52 -8.95
N VAL A 36 5.88 0.47 -9.09
CA VAL A 36 5.55 1.89 -8.89
C VAL A 36 5.86 2.72 -10.13
N HIS A 37 4.92 3.59 -10.43
CA HIS A 37 5.01 4.62 -11.45
C HIS A 37 5.31 5.96 -10.77
N ARG A 38 6.30 6.67 -11.31
CA ARG A 38 6.64 8.02 -10.87
C ARG A 38 5.82 9.00 -11.71
N LEU A 39 4.83 9.62 -11.09
CA LEU A 39 4.08 10.69 -11.73
C LEU A 39 4.84 12.01 -11.59
N PRO A 40 4.88 12.85 -12.65
CA PRO A 40 5.38 14.20 -12.54
C PRO A 40 4.50 14.95 -11.53
N GLY A 41 5.03 15.21 -10.35
CA GLY A 41 4.31 15.93 -9.30
C GLY A 41 4.17 17.40 -9.68
N ALA A 42 3.13 18.06 -9.17
CA ALA A 42 2.91 19.51 -9.31
C ALA A 42 3.95 20.39 -8.57
N GLY A 43 5.18 19.89 -8.35
CA GLY A 43 6.24 20.53 -7.58
C GLY A 43 7.58 19.78 -7.67
N THR A 44 8.47 19.97 -6.69
CA THR A 44 9.88 19.49 -6.74
C THR A 44 10.07 17.99 -6.52
N ARG A 45 9.04 17.23 -6.10
CA ARG A 45 9.17 15.79 -5.78
C ARG A 45 8.19 14.94 -6.58
N PRO A 46 8.64 13.82 -7.18
CA PRO A 46 7.77 12.91 -7.91
C PRO A 46 6.79 12.22 -6.94
N ILE A 47 5.55 12.02 -7.40
CA ILE A 47 4.54 11.26 -6.65
C ILE A 47 4.68 9.80 -7.05
N LEU A 48 4.85 8.92 -6.06
CA LEU A 48 4.81 7.47 -6.28
C LEU A 48 3.35 7.03 -6.34
N ALA A 49 3.02 6.32 -7.42
CA ALA A 49 1.69 5.78 -7.62
C ALA A 49 1.78 4.35 -8.18
N VAL A 50 0.77 3.54 -7.89
CA VAL A 50 0.67 2.13 -8.28
C VAL A 50 -0.55 1.99 -9.17
N ARG A 51 -0.46 1.27 -10.28
CA ARG A 51 -1.67 0.96 -11.07
C ARG A 51 -2.50 -0.06 -10.32
N CYS A 52 -3.81 0.09 -10.37
CA CYS A 52 -4.74 -0.84 -9.72
C CYS A 52 -4.50 -2.29 -10.20
N SER A 53 -4.28 -2.49 -11.50
CA SER A 53 -3.93 -3.81 -12.05
C SER A 53 -2.62 -4.37 -11.50
N ASP A 54 -1.58 -3.54 -11.40
CA ASP A 54 -0.27 -3.98 -10.87
C ASP A 54 -0.38 -4.35 -9.38
N LEU A 55 -1.23 -3.63 -8.63
CA LEU A 55 -1.52 -3.93 -7.24
C LEU A 55 -2.27 -5.25 -7.10
N ASP A 56 -3.32 -5.47 -7.90
CA ASP A 56 -4.09 -6.71 -7.88
C ASP A 56 -3.21 -7.90 -8.26
N ASP A 57 -2.43 -7.81 -9.34
CA ASP A 57 -1.51 -8.87 -9.77
C ASP A 57 -0.46 -9.17 -8.68
N TRP A 58 0.10 -8.13 -8.06
CA TRP A 58 1.08 -8.29 -6.99
C TRP A 58 0.43 -8.94 -5.75
N LEU A 59 -0.78 -8.51 -5.39
CA LEU A 59 -1.54 -9.09 -4.28
C LEU A 59 -1.89 -10.55 -4.54
N ASP A 60 -2.27 -10.93 -5.76
CA ASP A 60 -2.57 -12.31 -6.12
C ASP A 60 -1.32 -13.20 -6.05
N GLN A 61 -0.17 -12.69 -6.47
CA GLN A 61 1.13 -13.38 -6.36
C GLN A 61 1.54 -13.58 -4.89
N HIS A 62 1.32 -12.57 -4.03
CA HIS A 62 1.75 -12.60 -2.63
C HIS A 62 0.69 -13.18 -1.68
N ARG A 63 -0.58 -13.24 -2.08
CA ARG A 63 -1.68 -13.92 -1.34
C ARG A 63 -1.46 -15.43 -1.29
N HIS A 64 -0.75 -16.00 -2.27
CA HIS A 64 -0.32 -17.40 -2.26
C HIS A 64 0.87 -17.67 -1.35
N ASP A 65 1.46 -16.65 -0.73
CA ASP A 65 2.51 -16.80 0.27
C ASP A 65 1.91 -16.67 1.69
N PRO A 66 1.58 -17.80 2.36
CA PRO A 66 0.97 -17.80 3.68
C PRO A 66 1.91 -17.24 4.78
N SER A 67 3.18 -16.95 4.47
CA SER A 67 4.11 -16.36 5.44
C SER A 67 3.97 -14.84 5.57
N GLN A 68 3.16 -14.19 4.72
CA GLN A 68 3.00 -12.72 4.68
C GLN A 68 1.76 -12.18 5.41
N LEU A 69 0.83 -13.04 5.82
CA LEU A 69 -0.04 -12.76 6.97
C LEU A 69 0.80 -12.92 8.24
N THR A 70 1.92 -12.17 8.34
CA THR A 70 2.72 -12.23 9.54
C THR A 70 1.84 -11.82 10.70
N GLU A 71 1.84 -12.63 11.75
CA GLU A 71 1.15 -12.37 13.02
C GLU A 71 1.38 -10.94 13.52
N GLU A 72 2.49 -10.29 13.13
CA GLU A 72 2.74 -8.88 13.36
C GLU A 72 1.72 -7.93 12.73
N ALA A 73 1.16 -8.18 11.54
CA ALA A 73 0.11 -7.33 10.98
C ALA A 73 -1.19 -7.43 11.79
N VAL A 74 -1.56 -8.63 12.23
CA VAL A 74 -2.75 -8.90 13.04
C VAL A 74 -2.57 -8.37 14.47
N LEU A 75 -1.44 -8.68 15.13
CA LEU A 75 -1.08 -8.19 16.47
C LEU A 75 -0.91 -6.67 16.52
N ARG A 76 -0.41 -6.06 15.44
CA ARG A 76 -0.19 -4.61 15.38
C ARG A 76 -1.45 -3.86 14.97
N LEU A 77 -2.39 -4.47 14.25
CA LEU A 77 -3.73 -3.91 14.03
C LEU A 77 -4.58 -3.93 15.32
N GLU A 78 -4.46 -5.00 16.12
CA GLU A 78 -5.04 -5.07 17.46
C GLU A 78 -4.41 -4.04 18.41
N GLY A 79 -3.09 -3.81 18.31
CA GLY A 79 -2.37 -2.81 19.12
C GLY A 79 -2.48 -1.34 18.67
N GLN A 80 -2.71 -1.06 17.38
CA GLN A 80 -2.75 0.32 16.84
C GLN A 80 -4.13 0.99 16.91
N ARG A 81 -5.16 0.29 17.41
CA ARG A 81 -6.43 0.94 17.80
C ARG A 81 -6.24 1.96 18.94
N PHE A 82 -5.06 2.01 19.57
CA PHE A 82 -4.71 2.89 20.70
C PHE A 82 -4.04 4.23 20.35
N LEU A 83 -3.64 4.51 19.10
CA LEU A 83 -2.92 5.76 18.76
C LEU A 83 -3.76 6.84 18.06
N ARG A 84 -5.09 6.70 18.07
CA ARG A 84 -6.01 7.80 17.70
C ARG A 84 -6.53 8.56 18.93
N GLN A 85 -5.64 8.91 19.86
CA GLN A 85 -5.89 9.97 20.85
C GLN A 85 -4.56 10.53 21.34
N LYS A 86 -4.01 11.52 20.62
CA LYS A 86 -3.26 12.66 21.17
C LYS A 86 -2.63 13.47 20.04
N ASN A 87 -3.29 14.56 19.71
CA ASN A 87 -2.81 15.85 19.19
C ASN A 87 -4.07 16.74 19.21
N GLY A 88 -4.38 17.57 20.21
CA GLY A 88 -3.54 18.15 21.26
C GLY A 88 -3.07 19.55 20.86
N ALA A 89 -4.01 20.50 20.79
CA ALA A 89 -3.86 21.91 21.17
C ALA A 89 -5.24 22.59 21.14
#